data_AF-A0A9W9E292-F1
#
_entry.id   AF-A0A9W9E292-F1
#
_cell.length_a   1.000
_cell.length_b   1.000
_cell.length_c   1.000
_cell.angle_alpha   90.00
_cell.angle_beta   90.00
_cell.angle_gamma   90.00
#
_symmetry.space_group_name_H-M   'P 1'
#
loop_
_entity.id
_entity.type
_entity.pdbx_description
1 polymer ?
#
loop_
_entity_poly.entity_id
_entity_poly.type
_entity_poly.pdbx_seq_one_letter_code
_entity_poly.pdbx_strand_id
1 'polypeptide(L)'
;MFKFLSYALTLLMSNQVTFAVQFETACNEFTQTSNLIANTTIFFSEFVPAGTNLTFPDQDPSCVSTTSSQVVFADMCRVAMSVSTSTQSGIAMEAWFPKNWTGRFLSTGNGGLGGCIQYVDLAYTTALGFATVGANNGHNGTSGASFYHNPEVLADFAYRSIHTNAVVGKEITKAFYGAPHNTSYYLGCSTGGRQGYKAMQDFPNDFDGIVAGAPGINWNSLMSWEDYIYSVLGNASSPTFISSEQWLGLVHNDILKQCDTIDGVVDGIIEDPSLCDYKPEGLICSPSGNVSDCLTAEQAQALRLVFSPLYNANGKLMYPRQQPGSENADYVGEMYGGELIQFSADWFRYVVYDPSLDTATLNVTDWTHAQELNPFNIATWNGNLSDFRSHGGKMLTYQGQADMIVSPINAELYYAHVEQTMSLRPDDLDDFLRLFRISGMSHCASGPGAWEIGQTLPGVNGELTEETLNPERNVLTALVQWVEEGVAPDTILGIKYVNDTKELGVQFSRRHCRYPLRNTYDGTGDNTDPESWSCQ
;
A
#
# COMPACT_ATOMS: atom_id res chain seq x y z
N MET A 1 34.11 38.11 -33.77
CA MET A 1 33.44 37.57 -32.56
C MET A 1 32.95 36.12 -32.80
N PHE A 2 33.75 35.27 -33.48
CA PHE A 2 33.33 33.93 -33.93
C PHE A 2 34.49 32.92 -33.85
N LYS A 3 35.18 32.82 -32.71
CA LYS A 3 36.22 31.79 -32.48
C LYS A 3 36.28 31.22 -31.06
N PHE A 4 35.34 31.57 -30.17
CA PHE A 4 35.32 31.09 -28.78
C PHE A 4 34.23 30.06 -28.46
N LEU A 5 33.37 29.66 -29.41
CA LEU A 5 32.29 28.69 -29.15
C LEU A 5 32.65 27.21 -29.40
N SER A 6 33.78 26.90 -30.05
CA SER A 6 34.10 25.52 -30.44
C SER A 6 34.95 24.72 -29.43
N TYR A 7 35.47 25.37 -28.39
CA TYR A 7 36.27 24.71 -27.33
C TYR A 7 35.45 24.38 -26.07
N ALA A 8 34.30 25.02 -25.87
CA ALA A 8 33.44 24.76 -24.73
C ALA A 8 32.62 23.46 -24.89
N LEU A 9 32.19 23.13 -26.11
CA LEU A 9 31.41 21.91 -26.37
C LEU A 9 32.23 20.61 -26.21
N THR A 10 33.51 20.63 -26.59
CA THR A 10 34.39 19.46 -26.52
C THR A 10 34.85 19.13 -25.10
N LEU A 11 35.03 20.15 -24.25
CA LEU A 11 35.40 19.96 -22.83
C LEU A 11 34.23 19.46 -21.97
N LEU A 12 33.00 19.90 -22.29
CA LEU A 12 31.77 19.41 -21.65
C LEU A 12 31.50 17.95 -22.02
N MET A 13 31.69 17.56 -23.28
CA MET A 13 31.56 16.16 -23.69
C MET A 13 32.63 15.26 -23.08
N SER A 14 33.89 15.71 -22.94
CA SER A 14 34.94 14.88 -22.33
C SER A 14 34.69 14.60 -20.85
N ASN A 15 34.15 15.56 -20.09
CA ASN A 15 33.84 15.41 -18.67
C ASN A 15 32.59 14.55 -18.43
N GLN A 16 31.56 14.66 -19.27
CA GLN A 16 30.38 13.80 -19.14
C GLN A 16 30.67 12.34 -19.51
N VAL A 17 31.49 12.10 -20.54
CA VAL A 17 31.92 10.74 -20.92
C VAL A 17 32.79 10.11 -19.85
N THR A 18 33.71 10.86 -19.24
CA THR A 18 34.55 10.33 -18.14
C THR A 18 33.74 10.01 -16.88
N PHE A 19 32.79 10.85 -16.48
CA PHE A 19 31.92 10.57 -15.33
C PHE A 19 30.99 9.37 -15.57
N ALA A 20 30.44 9.22 -16.80
CA ALA A 20 29.63 8.06 -17.18
C ALA A 20 30.42 6.74 -17.10
N VAL A 21 31.62 6.71 -17.68
CA VAL A 21 32.51 5.53 -17.61
C VAL A 21 32.91 5.21 -16.17
N GLN A 22 33.09 6.23 -15.32
CA GLN A 22 33.39 6.03 -13.90
C GLN A 22 32.24 5.41 -13.12
N PHE A 23 30.99 5.81 -13.38
CA PHE A 23 29.82 5.23 -12.73
C PHE A 23 29.63 3.75 -13.08
N GLU A 24 29.71 3.42 -14.37
CA GLU A 24 29.59 2.03 -14.85
C GLU A 24 30.68 1.13 -14.27
N THR A 25 31.93 1.63 -14.23
CA THR A 25 33.05 0.90 -13.64
C THR A 25 32.85 0.70 -12.14
N ALA A 26 32.49 1.76 -11.40
CA ALA A 26 32.21 1.68 -9.98
C ALA A 26 31.07 0.68 -9.68
N CYS A 27 30.03 0.67 -10.51
CA CYS A 27 28.94 -0.29 -10.40
C CYS A 27 29.40 -1.73 -10.59
N ASN A 28 30.09 -2.04 -11.68
CA ASN A 28 30.51 -3.42 -11.98
C ASN A 28 31.54 -3.95 -10.96
N GLU A 29 32.35 -3.08 -10.37
CA GLU A 29 33.35 -3.44 -9.34
C GLU A 29 32.75 -3.51 -7.92
N PHE A 30 31.52 -3.03 -7.71
CA PHE A 30 30.95 -2.90 -6.37
C PHE A 30 30.75 -4.24 -5.65
N THR A 31 30.63 -5.36 -6.38
CA THR A 31 30.60 -6.71 -5.79
C THR A 31 31.79 -7.02 -4.86
N GLN A 32 32.93 -6.37 -5.08
CA GLN A 32 34.15 -6.53 -4.28
C GLN A 32 34.02 -5.92 -2.86
N THR A 33 32.98 -5.13 -2.60
CA THR A 33 32.72 -4.47 -1.31
C THR A 33 31.93 -5.34 -0.33
N SER A 34 31.54 -6.57 -0.69
CA SER A 34 30.72 -7.46 0.15
C SER A 34 31.26 -7.66 1.57
N ASN A 35 32.58 -7.64 1.75
CA ASN A 35 33.21 -7.78 3.08
C ASN A 35 33.08 -6.53 3.98
N LEU A 36 32.53 -5.41 3.47
CA LEU A 36 32.39 -4.16 4.22
C LEU A 36 31.07 -4.05 5.00
N ILE A 37 30.07 -4.88 4.66
CA ILE A 37 28.75 -4.83 5.26
C ILE A 37 28.50 -6.14 6.01
N ALA A 38 28.21 -6.03 7.31
CA ALA A 38 28.04 -7.20 8.16
C ALA A 38 26.90 -8.10 7.66
N ASN A 39 27.08 -9.42 7.77
CA ASN A 39 26.08 -10.44 7.44
C ASN A 39 25.54 -10.38 6.00
N THR A 40 26.23 -9.70 5.09
CA THR A 40 25.75 -9.43 3.73
C THR A 40 26.60 -10.16 2.70
N THR A 41 25.94 -10.81 1.74
CA THR A 41 26.59 -11.40 0.56
C THR A 41 26.03 -10.73 -0.68
N ILE A 42 26.85 -9.96 -1.39
CA ILE A 42 26.48 -9.38 -2.69
C ILE A 42 26.66 -10.44 -3.77
N PHE A 43 25.58 -10.77 -4.48
CA PHE A 43 25.60 -11.77 -5.55
C PHE A 43 26.10 -11.17 -6.86
N PHE A 44 25.58 -10.00 -7.22
CA PHE A 44 26.00 -9.25 -8.40
C PHE A 44 25.76 -7.77 -8.22
N SER A 45 26.44 -6.98 -9.06
CA SER A 45 26.25 -5.57 -9.24
C SER A 45 26.41 -5.27 -10.73
N GLU A 46 25.39 -4.68 -11.35
CA GLU A 46 25.35 -4.46 -12.80
C GLU A 46 24.82 -3.07 -13.14
N PHE A 47 25.45 -2.43 -14.13
CA PHE A 47 24.91 -1.19 -14.68
C PHE A 47 23.71 -1.50 -15.59
N VAL A 48 22.60 -0.80 -15.37
CA VAL A 48 21.37 -0.92 -16.16
C VAL A 48 21.03 0.44 -16.76
N PRO A 49 21.04 0.59 -18.10
CA PRO A 49 20.68 1.84 -18.74
C PRO A 49 19.15 2.06 -18.72
N ALA A 50 18.74 3.34 -18.72
CA ALA A 50 17.33 3.71 -18.84
C ALA A 50 16.68 3.09 -20.09
N GLY A 51 15.43 2.64 -19.96
CA GLY A 51 14.66 1.96 -21.00
C GLY A 51 14.89 0.45 -21.08
N THR A 52 15.79 -0.11 -20.26
CA THR A 52 15.96 -1.57 -20.17
C THR A 52 14.73 -2.21 -19.54
N ASN A 53 14.23 -3.30 -20.15
CA ASN A 53 13.21 -4.15 -19.53
C ASN A 53 13.91 -5.32 -18.81
N LEU A 54 14.03 -5.22 -17.48
CA LEU A 54 14.60 -6.27 -16.65
C LEU A 54 13.63 -7.44 -16.52
N THR A 55 14.15 -8.66 -16.44
CA THR A 55 13.38 -9.86 -16.12
C THR A 55 13.86 -10.45 -14.80
N PHE A 56 12.96 -11.13 -14.07
CA PHE A 56 13.24 -11.68 -12.75
C PHE A 56 13.05 -13.21 -12.74
N PRO A 57 13.91 -13.99 -13.43
CA PRO A 57 13.73 -15.42 -13.59
C PRO A 57 13.83 -16.22 -12.28
N ASP A 58 14.51 -15.66 -11.28
CA ASP A 58 14.70 -16.29 -9.96
C ASP A 58 13.56 -15.97 -8.97
N GLN A 59 12.59 -15.14 -9.39
CA GLN A 59 11.44 -14.79 -8.56
C GLN A 59 10.48 -15.98 -8.46
N ASP A 60 9.86 -16.15 -7.28
CA ASP A 60 8.87 -17.21 -7.08
C ASP A 60 7.71 -17.06 -8.07
N PRO A 61 7.22 -18.17 -8.69
CA PRO A 61 6.12 -18.12 -9.65
C PRO A 61 4.85 -17.44 -9.14
N SER A 62 4.57 -17.51 -7.84
CA SER A 62 3.40 -16.85 -7.24
C SER A 62 3.53 -15.32 -7.18
N CYS A 63 4.74 -14.78 -7.26
CA CYS A 63 4.98 -13.35 -7.35
C CYS A 63 4.85 -12.80 -8.78
N VAL A 64 4.77 -13.65 -9.81
CA VAL A 64 4.72 -13.25 -11.23
C VAL A 64 3.46 -12.44 -11.55
N SER A 65 2.38 -12.64 -10.78
CA SER A 65 1.17 -11.80 -10.85
C SER A 65 1.42 -10.34 -10.47
N THR A 66 2.50 -10.05 -9.75
CA THR A 66 2.90 -8.68 -9.38
C THR A 66 3.75 -8.04 -10.46
N THR A 67 4.86 -8.67 -10.91
CA THR A 67 5.69 -8.18 -12.02
C THR A 67 6.64 -9.28 -12.50
N SER A 68 6.54 -9.72 -13.76
CA SER A 68 7.49 -10.68 -14.36
C SER A 68 8.71 -10.01 -15.00
N SER A 69 8.54 -8.75 -15.38
CA SER A 69 9.56 -7.90 -15.97
C SER A 69 9.24 -6.44 -15.67
N GLN A 70 10.26 -5.60 -15.49
CA GLN A 70 10.09 -4.19 -15.18
C GLN A 70 10.98 -3.31 -16.07
N VAL A 71 10.37 -2.31 -16.71
CA VAL A 71 11.11 -1.25 -17.39
C VAL A 71 11.70 -0.30 -16.35
N VAL A 72 12.98 0.04 -16.50
CA VAL A 72 13.66 1.01 -15.65
C VAL A 72 13.77 2.34 -16.36
N PHE A 73 13.55 3.45 -15.64
CA PHE A 73 13.43 4.78 -16.27
C PHE A 73 14.66 5.68 -16.07
N ALA A 74 15.67 5.20 -15.33
CA ALA A 74 16.92 5.92 -15.11
C ALA A 74 18.12 4.99 -15.27
N ASP A 75 19.25 5.55 -15.74
CA ASP A 75 20.55 4.89 -15.65
C ASP A 75 20.85 4.61 -14.18
N MET A 76 21.12 3.35 -13.84
CA MET A 76 21.30 2.94 -12.46
C MET A 76 22.31 1.80 -12.31
N CYS A 77 22.77 1.60 -11.08
CA CYS A 77 23.45 0.39 -10.66
C CYS A 77 22.48 -0.49 -9.89
N ARG A 78 22.26 -1.72 -10.35
CA ARG A 78 21.44 -2.73 -9.67
C ARG A 78 22.35 -3.66 -8.89
N VAL A 79 22.12 -3.77 -7.59
CA VAL A 79 22.87 -4.65 -6.69
C VAL A 79 21.90 -5.63 -6.04
N ALA A 80 22.15 -6.92 -6.20
CA ALA A 80 21.37 -7.97 -5.53
C ALA A 80 22.22 -8.64 -4.45
N MET A 81 21.63 -8.86 -3.28
CA MET A 81 22.32 -9.40 -2.12
C MET A 81 21.41 -10.26 -1.25
N SER A 82 22.02 -11.05 -0.38
CA SER A 82 21.35 -11.63 0.78
C SER A 82 21.90 -11.04 2.07
N VAL A 83 21.04 -10.88 3.06
CA VAL A 83 21.41 -10.44 4.41
C VAL A 83 20.89 -11.46 5.41
N SER A 84 21.79 -12.10 6.16
CA SER A 84 21.40 -13.00 7.25
C SER A 84 20.80 -12.20 8.40
N THR A 85 19.56 -12.53 8.78
CA THR A 85 18.83 -11.90 9.88
C THR A 85 18.88 -12.74 11.17
N SER A 86 19.18 -14.04 11.03
CA SER A 86 19.50 -14.95 12.13
C SER A 86 20.41 -16.09 11.62
N THR A 87 20.59 -17.15 12.43
CA THR A 87 21.26 -18.37 11.98
C THR A 87 20.38 -19.27 11.11
N GLN A 88 19.08 -19.00 11.02
CA GLN A 88 18.08 -19.82 10.33
C GLN A 88 17.22 -19.03 9.32
N SER A 89 17.43 -17.72 9.22
CA SER A 89 16.67 -16.82 8.35
C SER A 89 17.57 -15.75 7.73
N GLY A 90 17.09 -15.17 6.64
CA GLY A 90 17.72 -14.07 5.95
C GLY A 90 16.81 -13.53 4.87
N ILE A 91 17.12 -12.33 4.40
CA ILE A 91 16.34 -11.64 3.38
C ILE A 91 17.15 -11.54 2.08
N ALA A 92 16.49 -11.76 0.95
CA ALA A 92 17.00 -11.32 -0.34
C ALA A 92 16.62 -9.84 -0.50
N MET A 93 17.61 -9.03 -0.87
CA MET A 93 17.49 -7.59 -1.03
C MET A 93 18.03 -7.16 -2.39
N GLU A 94 17.38 -6.18 -2.98
CA GLU A 94 17.93 -5.42 -4.09
C GLU A 94 18.10 -3.95 -3.73
N ALA A 95 19.17 -3.34 -4.22
CA ALA A 95 19.44 -1.91 -4.14
C ALA A 95 19.64 -1.35 -5.55
N TRP A 96 18.85 -0.35 -5.90
CA TRP A 96 18.86 0.33 -7.18
C TRP A 96 19.37 1.76 -6.97
N PHE A 97 20.59 2.01 -7.45
CA PHE A 97 21.31 3.27 -7.25
C PHE A 97 21.27 4.09 -8.54
N PRO A 98 20.46 5.15 -8.63
CA PRO A 98 20.42 5.97 -9.82
C PRO A 98 21.74 6.73 -10.00
N LYS A 99 22.16 6.89 -11.25
CA LYS A 99 23.32 7.73 -11.62
C LYS A 99 23.10 9.19 -11.21
N ASN A 100 21.88 9.68 -11.38
CA ASN A 100 21.45 11.01 -10.95
C ASN A 100 20.83 10.94 -9.54
N TRP A 101 21.66 10.63 -8.55
CA TRP A 101 21.22 10.54 -7.16
C TRP A 101 20.98 11.92 -6.55
N THR A 102 19.84 12.07 -5.88
CA THR A 102 19.41 13.33 -5.24
C THR A 102 19.95 13.51 -3.83
N GLY A 103 20.65 12.50 -3.30
CA GLY A 103 21.02 12.44 -1.88
C GLY A 103 19.96 11.77 -1.01
N ARG A 104 18.82 11.37 -1.57
CA ARG A 104 17.70 10.74 -0.85
C ARG A 104 17.83 9.22 -0.87
N PHE A 105 17.53 8.59 0.26
CA PHE A 105 17.39 7.13 0.39
C PHE A 105 15.89 6.77 0.44
N LEU A 106 15.51 5.62 -0.11
CA LEU A 106 14.14 5.10 -0.01
C LEU A 106 14.10 3.58 0.20
N SER A 107 13.22 3.11 1.08
CA SER A 107 12.84 1.69 1.16
C SER A 107 11.43 1.48 0.63
N THR A 108 11.24 0.42 -0.15
CA THR A 108 9.90 -0.08 -0.52
C THR A 108 9.38 -1.10 0.50
N GLY A 109 8.14 -1.54 0.33
CA GLY A 109 7.51 -2.61 1.12
C GLY A 109 7.17 -3.87 0.33
N ASN A 110 6.22 -4.65 0.87
CA ASN A 110 5.67 -5.87 0.28
C ASN A 110 4.13 -5.85 0.24
N GLY A 111 3.49 -6.92 -0.24
CA GLY A 111 2.03 -7.08 -0.29
C GLY A 111 1.59 -8.46 0.21
N GLY A 112 0.37 -8.54 0.77
CA GLY A 112 -0.21 -9.78 1.32
C GLY A 112 0.68 -10.47 2.35
N LEU A 113 0.71 -11.80 2.33
CA LEU A 113 1.69 -12.63 3.06
C LEU A 113 3.03 -12.77 2.31
N GLY A 114 3.24 -11.97 1.28
CA GLY A 114 4.26 -12.20 0.28
C GLY A 114 5.68 -11.85 0.74
N GLY A 115 6.60 -12.63 0.20
CA GLY A 115 8.02 -12.34 0.10
C GLY A 115 8.41 -11.87 -1.30
N CYS A 116 7.58 -11.05 -1.93
CA CYS A 116 7.81 -10.54 -3.27
C CYS A 116 8.38 -9.11 -3.20
N ILE A 117 9.54 -8.89 -3.81
CA ILE A 117 10.09 -7.54 -4.01
C ILE A 117 9.19 -6.78 -4.99
N GLN A 118 8.78 -5.56 -4.62
CA GLN A 118 7.94 -4.69 -5.45
C GLN A 118 8.80 -3.94 -6.48
N TYR A 119 9.21 -4.63 -7.54
CA TYR A 119 10.08 -4.05 -8.57
C TYR A 119 9.49 -2.82 -9.27
N VAL A 120 8.16 -2.76 -9.38
CA VAL A 120 7.45 -1.59 -9.91
C VAL A 120 7.74 -0.32 -9.07
N ASP A 121 7.76 -0.44 -7.75
CA ASP A 121 8.05 0.67 -6.84
C ASP A 121 9.55 0.99 -6.80
N LEU A 122 10.42 -0.02 -6.95
CA LEU A 122 11.87 0.20 -7.14
C LEU A 122 12.12 1.04 -8.40
N ALA A 123 11.50 0.69 -9.52
CA ALA A 123 11.63 1.41 -10.77
C ALA A 123 11.08 2.83 -10.68
N TYR A 124 9.91 2.98 -10.06
CA TYR A 124 9.28 4.28 -9.84
C TYR A 124 10.21 5.22 -9.07
N THR A 125 10.62 4.82 -7.87
CA THR A 125 11.35 5.70 -6.94
C THR A 125 12.81 5.91 -7.34
N THR A 126 13.47 4.91 -7.93
CA THR A 126 14.83 5.08 -8.49
C THR A 126 14.83 6.15 -9.60
N ALA A 127 13.77 6.21 -10.41
CA ALA A 127 13.66 7.20 -11.47
C ALA A 127 13.48 8.64 -10.97
N LEU A 128 12.97 8.81 -9.74
CA LEU A 128 12.92 10.10 -9.04
C LEU A 128 14.27 10.43 -8.35
N GLY A 129 15.31 9.62 -8.55
CA GLY A 129 16.66 9.86 -8.06
C GLY A 129 16.88 9.43 -6.61
N PHE A 130 16.04 8.54 -6.06
CA PHE A 130 16.27 7.92 -4.76
C PHE A 130 17.21 6.71 -4.89
N ALA A 131 18.14 6.57 -3.96
CA ALA A 131 18.83 5.30 -3.75
C ALA A 131 17.84 4.33 -3.08
N THR A 132 17.31 3.39 -3.85
CA THR A 132 16.11 2.64 -3.46
C THR A 132 16.44 1.20 -3.13
N VAL A 133 15.88 0.68 -2.04
CA VAL A 133 16.03 -0.72 -1.65
C VAL A 133 14.69 -1.44 -1.45
N GLY A 134 14.67 -2.74 -1.72
CA GLY A 134 13.51 -3.61 -1.54
C GLY A 134 13.94 -5.01 -1.12
N ALA A 135 13.17 -5.63 -0.23
CA ALA A 135 13.47 -6.95 0.32
C ALA A 135 12.32 -7.94 0.11
N ASN A 136 12.63 -9.24 0.15
CA ASN A 136 11.66 -10.33 0.04
C ASN A 136 10.97 -10.68 1.37
N ASN A 137 10.98 -9.79 2.38
CA ASN A 137 10.24 -9.99 3.63
C ASN A 137 10.62 -11.25 4.47
N GLY A 138 11.71 -11.96 4.12
CA GLY A 138 12.21 -13.13 4.84
C GLY A 138 11.91 -14.48 4.19
N HIS A 139 11.13 -14.52 3.11
CA HIS A 139 10.82 -15.75 2.36
C HIS A 139 10.53 -15.44 0.88
N ASN A 140 10.23 -16.45 0.07
CA ASN A 140 9.87 -16.27 -1.33
C ASN A 140 8.44 -16.75 -1.56
N GLY A 141 7.71 -16.04 -2.43
CA GLY A 141 6.34 -16.38 -2.81
C GLY A 141 5.27 -15.76 -1.90
N THR A 142 4.00 -16.04 -2.20
CA THR A 142 2.84 -15.39 -1.56
C THR A 142 2.21 -16.18 -0.42
N SER A 143 2.59 -17.44 -0.21
CA SER A 143 2.04 -18.28 0.86
C SER A 143 2.69 -18.02 2.22
N GLY A 144 1.91 -18.20 3.28
CA GLY A 144 2.41 -18.19 4.66
C GLY A 144 3.12 -19.48 5.11
N ALA A 145 3.25 -20.49 4.24
CA ALA A 145 3.84 -21.78 4.60
C ALA A 145 5.25 -21.67 5.20
N SER A 146 6.03 -20.67 4.80
CA SER A 146 7.38 -20.42 5.33
C SER A 146 7.41 -20.02 6.81
N PHE A 147 6.29 -19.60 7.39
CA PHE A 147 6.19 -19.26 8.82
C PHE A 147 6.11 -20.49 9.71
N TYR A 148 5.68 -21.63 9.17
CA TYR A 148 5.39 -22.82 9.96
C TYR A 148 6.64 -23.36 10.66
N HIS A 149 6.60 -23.42 11.99
CA HIS A 149 7.74 -23.77 12.85
C HIS A 149 9.02 -22.97 12.56
N ASN A 150 8.87 -21.74 12.05
CA ASN A 150 9.99 -20.87 11.71
C ASN A 150 9.77 -19.44 12.26
N PRO A 151 9.93 -19.25 13.59
CA PRO A 151 9.69 -17.96 14.22
C PRO A 151 10.64 -16.86 13.72
N GLU A 152 11.80 -17.21 13.18
CA GLU A 152 12.77 -16.24 12.64
C GLU A 152 12.32 -15.66 11.30
N VAL A 153 11.74 -16.48 10.41
CA VAL A 153 11.10 -15.98 9.18
C VAL A 153 9.84 -15.17 9.51
N LEU A 154 9.06 -15.59 10.50
CA LEU A 154 7.92 -14.79 10.96
C LEU A 154 8.35 -13.44 11.56
N ALA A 155 9.48 -13.38 12.27
CA ALA A 155 10.05 -12.13 12.76
C ALA A 155 10.51 -11.21 11.61
N ASP A 156 11.09 -11.79 10.56
CA ASP A 156 11.46 -11.06 9.33
C ASP A 156 10.22 -10.42 8.69
N PHE A 157 9.14 -11.18 8.52
CA PHE A 157 7.86 -10.70 8.00
C PHE A 157 7.23 -9.63 8.89
N ALA A 158 7.24 -9.83 10.21
CA ALA A 158 6.57 -8.95 11.16
C ALA A 158 7.22 -7.57 11.24
N TYR A 159 8.55 -7.49 11.26
CA TYR A 159 9.26 -6.21 11.40
C TYR A 159 10.72 -6.22 10.92
N ARG A 160 11.43 -7.35 11.04
CA ARG A 160 12.90 -7.33 10.97
C ARG A 160 13.42 -7.14 9.55
N SER A 161 12.67 -7.63 8.55
CA SER A 161 13.05 -7.43 7.15
C SER A 161 13.02 -5.94 6.78
N ILE A 162 11.94 -5.22 7.10
CA ILE A 162 11.86 -3.78 6.76
C ILE A 162 12.93 -2.95 7.47
N HIS A 163 13.19 -3.22 8.76
CA HIS A 163 14.25 -2.54 9.50
C HIS A 163 15.64 -2.86 8.93
N THR A 164 15.91 -4.14 8.63
CA THR A 164 17.20 -4.56 8.06
C THR A 164 17.38 -3.97 6.67
N ASN A 165 16.31 -3.89 5.87
CA ASN A 165 16.30 -3.24 4.56
C ASN A 165 16.72 -1.77 4.68
N ALA A 166 16.18 -1.04 5.65
CA ALA A 166 16.56 0.35 5.92
C ALA A 166 18.02 0.48 6.37
N VAL A 167 18.44 -0.30 7.38
CA VAL A 167 19.79 -0.21 7.96
C VAL A 167 20.86 -0.57 6.94
N VAL A 168 20.77 -1.76 6.33
CA VAL A 168 21.74 -2.21 5.33
C VAL A 168 21.67 -1.33 4.08
N GLY A 169 20.47 -0.95 3.65
CA GLY A 169 20.25 -0.04 2.52
C GLY A 169 21.00 1.28 2.65
N LYS A 170 20.96 1.89 3.83
CA LYS A 170 21.70 3.13 4.14
C LYS A 170 23.21 2.93 4.15
N GLU A 171 23.69 1.81 4.70
CA GLU A 171 25.13 1.47 4.69
C GLU A 171 25.64 1.27 3.27
N ILE A 172 24.93 0.50 2.44
CA ILE A 172 25.33 0.23 1.07
C ILE A 172 25.23 1.47 0.17
N THR A 173 24.24 2.32 0.40
CA THR A 173 24.13 3.64 -0.27
C THR A 173 25.37 4.48 0.02
N LYS A 174 25.77 4.56 1.30
CA LYS A 174 26.97 5.29 1.70
C LYS A 174 28.24 4.70 1.09
N ALA A 175 28.35 3.38 1.05
CA ALA A 175 29.49 2.69 0.45
C ALA A 175 29.58 2.95 -1.07
N PHE A 176 28.45 2.96 -1.76
CA PHE A 176 28.39 3.15 -3.21
C PHE A 176 28.70 4.59 -3.64
N TYR A 177 28.02 5.59 -3.05
CA TYR A 177 28.20 7.00 -3.43
C TYR A 177 29.37 7.69 -2.73
N GLY A 178 29.99 7.03 -1.74
CA GLY A 178 31.05 7.63 -0.92
C GLY A 178 30.58 8.73 0.03
N ALA A 179 29.27 8.93 0.16
CA ALA A 179 28.63 9.94 1.01
C ALA A 179 27.33 9.38 1.62
N PRO A 180 26.98 9.74 2.86
CA PRO A 180 25.69 9.35 3.44
C PRO A 180 24.53 10.03 2.69
N HIS A 181 23.34 9.46 2.79
CA HIS A 181 22.10 10.12 2.38
C HIS A 181 21.82 11.35 3.28
N ASN A 182 21.08 12.32 2.75
CA ASN A 182 20.62 13.50 3.48
C ASN A 182 19.31 13.25 4.22
N THR A 183 18.39 12.54 3.57
CA THR A 183 17.03 12.25 4.03
C THR A 183 16.64 10.82 3.63
N SER A 184 15.79 10.19 4.45
CA SER A 184 15.39 8.79 4.36
C SER A 184 13.87 8.67 4.23
N TYR A 185 13.40 7.93 3.23
CA TYR A 185 11.97 7.80 2.92
C TYR A 185 11.50 6.36 2.88
N TYR A 186 10.21 6.16 3.10
CA TYR A 186 9.51 4.90 2.89
C TYR A 186 8.32 5.08 1.96
N LEU A 187 8.08 4.10 1.08
CA LEU A 187 6.88 3.99 0.27
C LEU A 187 6.36 2.55 0.30
N GLY A 188 5.10 2.37 0.69
CA GLY A 188 4.45 1.06 0.63
C GLY A 188 2.94 1.14 0.78
N CYS A 189 2.24 0.15 0.26
CA CYS A 189 0.80 0.02 0.37
C CYS A 189 0.39 -1.41 0.81
N SER A 190 -0.80 -1.60 1.41
CA SER A 190 -1.26 -2.89 1.91
C SER A 190 -0.40 -3.40 3.09
N THR A 191 0.20 -4.59 2.98
CA THR A 191 1.26 -5.05 3.90
C THR A 191 2.42 -4.06 3.98
N GLY A 192 2.76 -3.37 2.88
CA GLY A 192 3.71 -2.26 2.87
C GLY A 192 3.21 -1.08 3.70
N GLY A 193 1.92 -0.76 3.63
CA GLY A 193 1.32 0.22 4.53
C GLY A 193 1.55 -0.18 5.99
N ARG A 194 1.24 -1.43 6.37
CA ARG A 194 1.54 -1.95 7.72
C ARG A 194 3.03 -1.84 8.08
N GLN A 195 3.94 -2.19 7.17
CA GLN A 195 5.38 -2.08 7.39
C GLN A 195 5.82 -0.63 7.63
N GLY A 196 5.25 0.35 6.92
CA GLY A 196 5.47 1.78 7.18
C GLY A 196 5.00 2.20 8.57
N TYR A 197 3.80 1.76 9.00
CA TYR A 197 3.34 1.99 10.37
C TYR A 197 4.22 1.29 11.41
N LYS A 198 4.73 0.08 11.11
CA LYS A 198 5.65 -0.65 11.99
C LYS A 198 6.97 0.11 12.15
N ALA A 199 7.53 0.64 11.06
CA ALA A 199 8.72 1.48 11.12
C ALA A 199 8.46 2.74 11.94
N MET A 200 7.34 3.43 11.72
CA MET A 200 6.96 4.60 12.52
C MET A 200 6.86 4.29 14.03
N GLN A 201 6.21 3.18 14.39
CA GLN A 201 5.92 2.82 15.78
C GLN A 201 7.15 2.29 16.52
N ASP A 202 7.95 1.43 15.88
CA ASP A 202 8.97 0.63 16.56
C ASP A 202 10.42 1.05 16.16
N PHE A 203 10.59 1.70 15.00
CA PHE A 203 11.89 2.11 14.44
C PHE A 203 11.86 3.56 13.95
N PRO A 204 11.49 4.53 14.80
CA PRO A 204 11.19 5.89 14.37
C PRO A 204 12.32 6.54 13.56
N ASN A 205 13.59 6.25 13.90
CA ASN A 205 14.75 6.83 13.22
C ASN A 205 15.10 6.18 11.86
N ASP A 206 14.33 5.19 11.40
CA ASP A 206 14.57 4.58 10.08
C ASP A 206 14.17 5.52 8.94
N PHE A 207 13.18 6.39 9.12
CA PHE A 207 12.69 7.25 8.04
C PHE A 207 12.31 8.64 8.54
N ASP A 208 12.70 9.66 7.79
CA ASP A 208 12.28 11.05 7.99
C ASP A 208 10.89 11.28 7.39
N GLY A 209 10.55 10.55 6.33
CA GLY A 209 9.25 10.57 5.66
C GLY A 209 8.70 9.18 5.37
N ILE A 210 7.42 8.94 5.64
CA ILE A 210 6.74 7.67 5.34
C ILE A 210 5.47 7.93 4.52
N VAL A 211 5.37 7.34 3.33
CA VAL A 211 4.10 7.15 2.62
C VAL A 211 3.59 5.73 2.90
N ALA A 212 2.42 5.62 3.53
CA ALA A 212 1.79 4.33 3.83
C ALA A 212 0.35 4.29 3.34
N GLY A 213 0.11 3.55 2.26
CA GLY A 213 -1.21 3.35 1.65
C GLY A 213 -1.95 2.14 2.20
N ALA A 214 -3.26 2.22 2.29
CA ALA A 214 -4.16 1.11 2.63
C ALA A 214 -3.61 0.14 3.69
N PRO A 215 -3.16 0.62 4.86
CA PRO A 215 -2.32 -0.16 5.76
C PRO A 215 -3.04 -1.38 6.35
N GLY A 216 -2.46 -2.57 6.16
CA GLY A 216 -2.85 -3.82 6.84
C GLY A 216 -2.52 -3.85 8.34
N ILE A 217 -2.76 -2.75 9.06
CA ILE A 217 -2.63 -2.65 10.52
C ILE A 217 -3.83 -3.29 11.21
N ASN A 218 -3.74 -3.54 12.52
CA ASN A 218 -4.67 -4.42 13.25
C ASN A 218 -4.62 -5.87 12.70
N TRP A 219 -3.44 -6.31 12.30
CA TRP A 219 -3.20 -7.50 11.47
C TRP A 219 -4.00 -8.75 11.89
N ASN A 220 -3.91 -9.18 13.15
CA ASN A 220 -4.60 -10.40 13.60
C ASN A 220 -6.12 -10.27 13.51
N SER A 221 -6.65 -9.07 13.74
CA SER A 221 -8.09 -8.79 13.61
C SER A 221 -8.52 -8.68 12.16
N LEU A 222 -7.66 -8.17 11.26
CA LEU A 222 -7.89 -8.20 9.82
C LEU A 222 -8.00 -9.65 9.32
N MET A 223 -7.03 -10.51 9.67
CA MET A 223 -7.08 -11.94 9.31
C MET A 223 -8.33 -12.63 9.89
N SER A 224 -8.70 -12.30 11.13
CA SER A 224 -9.93 -12.83 11.75
C SER A 224 -11.20 -12.34 11.05
N TRP A 225 -11.22 -11.09 10.59
CA TRP A 225 -12.34 -10.51 9.88
C TRP A 225 -12.52 -11.12 8.48
N GLU A 226 -11.42 -11.36 7.75
CA GLU A 226 -11.45 -12.10 6.48
C GLU A 226 -12.09 -13.49 6.65
N ASP A 227 -11.67 -14.24 7.68
CA ASP A 227 -12.28 -15.55 7.98
C ASP A 227 -13.76 -15.42 8.38
N TYR A 228 -14.11 -14.39 9.16
CA TYR A 228 -15.51 -14.09 9.51
C TYR A 228 -16.37 -13.86 8.26
N ILE A 229 -15.89 -13.11 7.26
CA ILE A 229 -16.61 -12.90 6.00
C ILE A 229 -16.94 -14.24 5.33
N TYR A 230 -15.97 -15.15 5.23
CA TYR A 230 -16.22 -16.49 4.70
C TYR A 230 -17.23 -17.27 5.56
N SER A 231 -17.14 -17.20 6.89
CA SER A 231 -18.08 -17.87 7.80
C SER A 231 -19.53 -17.39 7.64
N VAL A 232 -19.73 -16.13 7.23
CA VAL A 232 -21.04 -15.50 7.00
C VAL A 232 -21.62 -15.90 5.65
N LEU A 233 -20.83 -15.84 4.58
CA LEU A 233 -21.29 -16.11 3.22
C LEU A 233 -21.33 -17.62 2.92
N GLY A 234 -20.35 -18.37 3.43
CA GLY A 234 -20.14 -19.77 3.14
C GLY A 234 -19.70 -20.03 1.70
N ASN A 235 -19.61 -21.31 1.34
CA ASN A 235 -19.24 -21.71 -0.02
C ASN A 235 -20.40 -21.58 -1.01
N ALA A 236 -20.13 -21.84 -2.30
CA ALA A 236 -21.10 -21.70 -3.39
C ALA A 236 -22.41 -22.53 -3.23
N SER A 237 -22.44 -23.53 -2.34
CA SER A 237 -23.64 -24.33 -2.03
C SER A 237 -24.43 -23.82 -0.81
N SER A 238 -23.90 -22.85 -0.07
CA SER A 238 -24.55 -22.29 1.11
C SER A 238 -25.75 -21.41 0.75
N PRO A 239 -26.85 -21.44 1.53
CA PRO A 239 -28.02 -20.59 1.29
C PRO A 239 -27.76 -19.08 1.53
N THR A 240 -26.66 -18.77 2.21
CA THR A 240 -26.16 -17.41 2.49
C THR A 240 -25.22 -16.87 1.41
N PHE A 241 -24.78 -17.72 0.48
CA PHE A 241 -23.82 -17.34 -0.55
C PHE A 241 -24.45 -16.36 -1.55
N ILE A 242 -23.72 -15.31 -1.89
CA ILE A 242 -24.09 -14.32 -2.91
C ILE A 242 -23.05 -14.41 -4.02
N SER A 243 -23.49 -14.70 -5.25
CA SER A 243 -22.56 -14.86 -6.36
C SER A 243 -21.89 -13.53 -6.74
N SER A 244 -20.71 -13.58 -7.37
CA SER A 244 -20.06 -12.37 -7.89
C SER A 244 -20.96 -11.60 -8.87
N GLU A 245 -21.79 -12.29 -9.65
CA GLU A 245 -22.77 -11.67 -10.53
C GLU A 245 -23.83 -10.89 -9.74
N GLN A 246 -24.34 -11.46 -8.65
CA GLN A 246 -25.29 -10.76 -7.77
C GLN A 246 -24.63 -9.57 -7.05
N TRP A 247 -23.39 -9.72 -6.59
CA TRP A 247 -22.64 -8.62 -5.99
C TRP A 247 -22.50 -7.42 -6.93
N LEU A 248 -22.02 -7.66 -8.15
CA LEU A 248 -21.73 -6.60 -9.12
C LEU A 248 -23.00 -6.07 -9.83
N GLY A 249 -23.94 -6.96 -10.15
CA GLY A 249 -25.13 -6.65 -10.93
C GLY A 249 -26.34 -6.20 -10.11
N LEU A 250 -26.42 -6.58 -8.84
CA LEU A 250 -27.58 -6.31 -7.98
C LEU A 250 -27.20 -5.49 -6.74
N VAL A 251 -26.30 -6.01 -5.91
CA VAL A 251 -25.98 -5.41 -4.60
C VAL A 251 -25.31 -4.06 -4.76
N HIS A 252 -24.24 -3.97 -5.56
CA HIS A 252 -23.53 -2.72 -5.79
C HIS A 252 -24.45 -1.63 -6.37
N ASN A 253 -25.29 -2.00 -7.33
CA ASN A 253 -26.26 -1.08 -7.93
C ASN A 253 -27.30 -0.58 -6.92
N ASP A 254 -27.72 -1.42 -5.96
CA ASP A 254 -28.63 -1.00 -4.90
C ASP A 254 -27.95 -0.12 -3.85
N ILE A 255 -26.69 -0.41 -3.52
CA ILE A 255 -25.86 0.44 -2.67
C ILE A 255 -25.76 1.85 -3.27
N LEU A 256 -25.40 1.97 -4.55
CA LEU A 256 -25.31 3.28 -5.21
C LEU A 256 -26.66 4.01 -5.23
N LYS A 257 -27.78 3.32 -5.49
CA LYS A 257 -29.12 3.94 -5.41
C LYS A 257 -29.43 4.53 -4.04
N GLN A 258 -28.92 3.92 -2.96
CA GLN A 258 -29.15 4.39 -1.60
C GLN A 258 -28.14 5.44 -1.14
N CYS A 259 -26.90 5.40 -1.65
CA CYS A 259 -25.78 6.10 -1.04
C CYS A 259 -25.00 7.07 -1.95
N ASP A 260 -25.06 6.95 -3.28
CA ASP A 260 -24.33 7.83 -4.21
C ASP A 260 -24.70 9.31 -3.98
N THR A 261 -25.99 9.61 -3.84
CA THR A 261 -26.48 10.99 -3.61
C THR A 261 -26.12 11.63 -2.27
N ILE A 262 -25.46 10.93 -1.34
CA ILE A 262 -25.21 11.43 0.02
C ILE A 262 -24.28 12.66 -0.01
N ASP A 263 -23.31 12.69 -0.92
CA ASP A 263 -22.40 13.82 -1.13
C ASP A 263 -22.95 14.89 -2.09
N GLY A 264 -24.18 14.69 -2.58
CA GLY A 264 -24.91 15.64 -3.43
C GLY A 264 -24.73 15.42 -4.93
N VAL A 265 -24.01 14.36 -5.33
CA VAL A 265 -23.71 14.05 -6.73
C VAL A 265 -24.20 12.63 -7.07
N VAL A 266 -24.44 12.37 -8.36
CA VAL A 266 -24.74 11.01 -8.87
C VAL A 266 -23.66 10.68 -9.89
N ASP A 267 -22.53 10.17 -9.42
CA ASP A 267 -21.37 9.84 -10.25
C ASP A 267 -20.89 8.39 -10.05
N GLY A 268 -21.62 7.60 -9.25
CA GLY A 268 -21.28 6.22 -8.94
C GLY A 268 -20.15 6.09 -7.93
N ILE A 269 -19.86 7.16 -7.18
CA ILE A 269 -18.81 7.21 -6.17
C ILE A 269 -19.45 7.63 -4.85
N ILE A 270 -19.22 6.85 -3.80
CA ILE A 270 -19.58 7.27 -2.44
C ILE A 270 -18.38 8.05 -1.89
N GLU A 271 -18.47 9.39 -1.83
CA GLU A 271 -17.34 10.24 -1.47
C GLU A 271 -16.88 10.01 -0.01
N ASP A 272 -17.83 9.77 0.91
CA ASP A 272 -17.58 9.35 2.29
C ASP A 272 -18.51 8.19 2.70
N PRO A 273 -18.04 6.93 2.66
CA PRO A 273 -18.86 5.77 2.97
C PRO A 273 -19.17 5.61 4.46
N SER A 274 -18.61 6.44 5.36
CA SER A 274 -19.03 6.50 6.76
C SER A 274 -20.48 6.98 6.92
N LEU A 275 -20.99 7.72 5.93
CA LEU A 275 -22.36 8.24 5.90
C LEU A 275 -23.37 7.25 5.28
N CYS A 276 -22.90 6.23 4.55
CA CYS A 276 -23.75 5.23 3.94
C CYS A 276 -24.22 4.19 4.98
N ASP A 277 -25.51 4.23 5.33
CA ASP A 277 -26.19 3.21 6.14
C ASP A 277 -27.07 2.31 5.25
N TYR A 278 -26.41 1.56 4.35
CA TYR A 278 -27.07 0.69 3.38
C TYR A 278 -27.97 -0.38 4.04
N LYS A 279 -29.16 -0.60 3.44
CA LYS A 279 -30.17 -1.57 3.89
C LYS A 279 -30.57 -2.52 2.74
N PRO A 280 -30.20 -3.82 2.79
CA PRO A 280 -30.48 -4.75 1.69
C PRO A 280 -31.94 -5.26 1.62
N GLU A 281 -32.83 -4.87 2.53
CA GLU A 281 -34.19 -5.38 2.63
C GLU A 281 -35.02 -5.14 1.37
N GLY A 282 -34.74 -4.04 0.66
CA GLY A 282 -35.38 -3.71 -0.61
C GLY A 282 -35.08 -4.71 -1.72
N LEU A 283 -33.98 -5.46 -1.60
CA LEU A 283 -33.58 -6.51 -2.54
C LEU A 283 -34.23 -7.87 -2.24
N ILE A 284 -34.94 -8.04 -1.12
CA ILE A 284 -35.51 -9.35 -0.78
C ILE A 284 -36.59 -9.75 -1.80
N CYS A 285 -36.49 -10.98 -2.33
CA CYS A 285 -37.41 -11.50 -3.32
C CYS A 285 -38.87 -11.42 -2.86
N SER A 286 -39.72 -10.85 -3.71
CA SER A 286 -41.17 -11.00 -3.58
C SER A 286 -41.58 -12.46 -3.82
N PRO A 287 -42.71 -12.94 -3.26
CA PRO A 287 -43.16 -14.34 -3.42
C PRO A 287 -43.34 -14.82 -4.87
N SER A 288 -43.46 -13.90 -5.83
CA SER A 288 -43.57 -14.15 -7.27
C SER A 288 -42.40 -13.62 -8.10
N GLY A 289 -41.32 -13.16 -7.46
CA GLY A 289 -40.15 -12.59 -8.12
C GLY A 289 -39.23 -13.65 -8.74
N ASN A 290 -38.51 -13.29 -9.79
CA ASN A 290 -37.45 -14.13 -10.34
C ASN A 290 -36.22 -14.02 -9.43
N VAL A 291 -35.68 -15.15 -9.00
CA VAL A 291 -34.55 -15.24 -8.05
C VAL A 291 -33.25 -14.64 -8.61
N SER A 292 -33.16 -14.40 -9.93
CA SER A 292 -32.02 -13.72 -10.53
C SER A 292 -31.95 -12.22 -10.22
N ASP A 293 -33.07 -11.59 -9.85
CA ASP A 293 -33.18 -10.12 -9.77
C ASP A 293 -33.36 -9.63 -8.32
N CYS A 294 -33.18 -10.52 -7.34
CA CYS A 294 -33.40 -10.27 -5.92
C CYS A 294 -32.55 -11.23 -5.07
N LEU A 295 -32.48 -10.97 -3.77
CA LEU A 295 -31.81 -11.81 -2.78
C LEU A 295 -32.83 -12.61 -1.96
N THR A 296 -32.45 -13.80 -1.51
CA THR A 296 -33.21 -14.49 -0.45
C THR A 296 -33.13 -13.72 0.87
N ALA A 297 -33.99 -14.04 1.83
CA ALA A 297 -33.93 -13.43 3.15
C ALA A 297 -32.61 -13.79 3.88
N GLU A 298 -32.11 -15.00 3.67
CA GLU A 298 -30.84 -15.50 4.20
C GLU A 298 -29.65 -14.75 3.59
N GLN A 299 -29.63 -14.54 2.27
CA GLN A 299 -28.61 -13.73 1.58
C GLN A 299 -28.64 -12.28 2.06
N ALA A 300 -29.83 -11.66 2.16
CA ALA A 300 -29.94 -10.29 2.66
C ALA A 300 -29.47 -10.15 4.12
N GLN A 301 -29.71 -11.16 4.96
CA GLN A 301 -29.18 -11.19 6.33
C GLN A 301 -27.66 -11.37 6.36
N ALA A 302 -27.09 -12.24 5.53
CA ALA A 302 -25.64 -12.39 5.40
C ALA A 302 -24.98 -11.09 4.92
N LEU A 303 -25.59 -10.41 3.95
CA LEU A 303 -25.15 -9.11 3.45
C LEU A 303 -25.09 -8.03 4.53
N ARG A 304 -26.08 -7.99 5.45
CA ARG A 304 -26.01 -7.09 6.61
C ARG A 304 -24.83 -7.39 7.52
N LEU A 305 -24.50 -8.67 7.71
CA LEU A 305 -23.40 -9.09 8.57
C LEU A 305 -22.04 -8.69 7.98
N VAL A 306 -21.87 -8.79 6.65
CA VAL A 306 -20.68 -8.25 5.94
C VAL A 306 -20.49 -6.76 6.22
N PHE A 307 -21.58 -5.98 6.18
CA PHE A 307 -21.56 -4.54 6.49
C PHE A 307 -21.74 -4.22 7.98
N SER A 308 -21.47 -5.17 8.87
CA SER A 308 -21.47 -4.99 10.33
C SER A 308 -20.06 -5.17 10.91
N PRO A 309 -19.72 -4.50 12.03
CA PRO A 309 -18.42 -4.70 12.66
C PRO A 309 -18.30 -6.08 13.32
N LEU A 310 -17.09 -6.63 13.36
CA LEU A 310 -16.78 -7.86 14.07
C LEU A 310 -16.48 -7.56 15.54
N TYR A 311 -17.17 -8.26 16.45
CA TYR A 311 -16.97 -8.17 17.90
C TYR A 311 -16.55 -9.53 18.47
N ASN A 312 -15.75 -9.49 19.54
CA ASN A 312 -15.45 -10.69 20.30
C ASN A 312 -16.60 -11.06 21.25
N ALA A 313 -16.47 -12.20 21.94
CA ALA A 313 -17.50 -12.72 22.85
C ALA A 313 -17.86 -11.78 24.03
N ASN A 314 -16.98 -10.83 24.37
CA ASN A 314 -17.20 -9.84 25.42
C ASN A 314 -17.79 -8.51 24.90
N GLY A 315 -18.11 -8.43 23.60
CA GLY A 315 -18.61 -7.21 22.97
C GLY A 315 -17.53 -6.15 22.71
N LYS A 316 -16.25 -6.51 22.74
CA LYS A 316 -15.16 -5.61 22.32
C LYS A 316 -15.00 -5.69 20.79
N LEU A 317 -14.91 -4.53 20.15
CA LEU A 317 -14.64 -4.42 18.72
C LEU A 317 -13.31 -5.12 18.38
N MET A 318 -13.34 -5.99 17.38
CA MET A 318 -12.16 -6.65 16.81
C MET A 318 -11.73 -5.92 15.54
N TYR A 319 -12.66 -5.78 14.59
CA TYR A 319 -12.43 -5.13 13.30
C TYR A 319 -13.69 -4.37 12.86
N PRO A 320 -13.57 -3.20 12.21
CA PRO A 320 -14.71 -2.47 11.70
C PRO A 320 -15.49 -3.24 10.63
N ARG A 321 -16.65 -2.71 10.24
CA ARG A 321 -17.41 -3.24 9.11
C ARG A 321 -16.65 -3.08 7.80
N GLN A 322 -17.02 -3.86 6.78
CA GLN A 322 -16.80 -3.43 5.39
C GLN A 322 -17.63 -2.17 5.13
N GLN A 323 -17.07 -1.22 4.39
CA GLN A 323 -17.79 -0.06 3.89
C GLN A 323 -18.54 -0.40 2.60
N PRO A 324 -19.82 -0.02 2.45
CA PRO A 324 -20.53 -0.21 1.18
C PRO A 324 -19.90 0.56 0.03
N GLY A 325 -19.97 0.02 -1.19
CA GLY A 325 -19.43 0.65 -2.41
C GLY A 325 -18.06 0.13 -2.81
N SER A 326 -17.52 -0.85 -2.07
CA SER A 326 -16.24 -1.50 -2.35
C SER A 326 -16.33 -2.63 -3.37
N GLU A 327 -17.54 -3.07 -3.71
CA GLU A 327 -17.79 -4.29 -4.48
C GLU A 327 -17.30 -4.08 -5.92
N ASN A 328 -16.25 -4.80 -6.32
CA ASN A 328 -15.62 -4.62 -7.63
C ASN A 328 -15.17 -5.96 -8.23
N ALA A 329 -14.95 -5.97 -9.54
CA ALA A 329 -14.62 -7.18 -10.28
C ALA A 329 -13.22 -7.75 -9.96
N ASP A 330 -12.29 -6.90 -9.48
CA ASP A 330 -10.92 -7.30 -9.20
C ASP A 330 -10.85 -8.20 -7.95
N TYR A 331 -11.67 -7.90 -6.94
CA TYR A 331 -11.55 -8.52 -5.60
C TYR A 331 -12.78 -9.30 -5.14
N VAL A 332 -13.94 -9.19 -5.80
CA VAL A 332 -15.16 -9.90 -5.35
C VAL A 332 -15.02 -11.41 -5.36
N GLY A 333 -14.25 -11.96 -6.30
CA GLY A 333 -13.97 -13.40 -6.35
C GLY A 333 -13.08 -13.86 -5.19
N GLU A 334 -12.11 -13.04 -4.80
CA GLU A 334 -11.18 -13.34 -3.71
C GLU A 334 -11.86 -13.22 -2.34
N MET A 335 -12.59 -12.14 -2.11
CA MET A 335 -13.17 -11.86 -0.80
C MET A 335 -14.51 -12.56 -0.57
N TYR A 336 -15.37 -12.63 -1.61
CA TYR A 336 -16.75 -13.10 -1.49
C TYR A 336 -17.09 -14.29 -2.40
N GLY A 337 -16.12 -14.85 -3.12
CA GLY A 337 -16.34 -15.90 -4.14
C GLY A 337 -16.70 -17.29 -3.61
N GLY A 338 -16.82 -17.46 -2.28
CA GLY A 338 -17.21 -18.73 -1.66
C GLY A 338 -16.06 -19.72 -1.52
N GLU A 339 -14.83 -19.27 -1.73
CA GLU A 339 -13.59 -19.97 -1.40
C GLU A 339 -12.99 -19.37 -0.12
N LEU A 340 -12.12 -20.15 0.55
CA LEU A 340 -11.40 -19.65 1.71
C LEU A 340 -10.46 -18.51 1.30
N ILE A 341 -10.48 -17.42 2.06
CA ILE A 341 -9.56 -16.29 1.85
C ILE A 341 -8.15 -16.73 2.27
N GLN A 342 -7.26 -16.83 1.28
CA GLN A 342 -5.98 -17.53 1.42
C GLN A 342 -5.04 -16.88 2.45
N PHE A 343 -5.03 -15.54 2.59
CA PHE A 343 -4.17 -14.86 3.56
C PHE A 343 -4.55 -15.24 4.99
N SER A 344 -5.83 -15.10 5.34
CA SER A 344 -6.34 -15.54 6.63
C SER A 344 -6.12 -17.05 6.87
N ALA A 345 -6.45 -17.89 5.88
CA ALA A 345 -6.31 -19.34 6.02
C ALA A 345 -4.86 -19.76 6.31
N ASP A 346 -3.88 -19.18 5.61
CA ASP A 346 -2.45 -19.43 5.84
C ASP A 346 -1.99 -18.88 7.18
N TRP A 347 -2.48 -17.71 7.61
CA TRP A 347 -2.15 -17.15 8.93
C TRP A 347 -2.59 -18.10 10.06
N PHE A 348 -3.84 -18.58 10.01
CA PHE A 348 -4.34 -19.50 11.02
C PHE A 348 -3.64 -20.86 10.98
N ARG A 349 -3.33 -21.39 9.79
CA ARG A 349 -2.62 -22.68 9.64
C ARG A 349 -1.15 -22.62 10.07
N TYR A 350 -0.41 -21.60 9.66
CA TYR A 350 1.05 -21.62 9.77
C TYR A 350 1.58 -20.80 10.94
N VAL A 351 0.77 -19.94 11.54
CA VAL A 351 1.17 -19.08 12.66
C VAL A 351 0.36 -19.36 13.93
N VAL A 352 -0.97 -19.44 13.84
CA VAL A 352 -1.83 -19.62 15.03
C VAL A 352 -1.88 -21.07 15.49
N TYR A 353 -2.06 -21.99 14.53
CA TYR A 353 -2.25 -23.42 14.80
C TYR A 353 -1.28 -24.27 13.97
N ASP A 354 -1.80 -25.13 13.08
CA ASP A 354 -1.03 -26.05 12.27
C ASP A 354 -1.66 -26.28 10.86
N PRO A 355 -0.89 -26.82 9.89
CA PRO A 355 -1.32 -26.97 8.50
C PRO A 355 -2.55 -27.84 8.27
N SER A 356 -2.91 -28.70 9.23
CA SER A 356 -4.06 -29.60 9.11
C SER A 356 -5.38 -28.96 9.50
N LEU A 357 -5.35 -27.72 10.01
CA LEU A 357 -6.53 -26.95 10.39
C LEU A 357 -7.49 -26.74 9.20
N ASP A 358 -8.74 -27.14 9.42
CA ASP A 358 -9.87 -26.72 8.59
C ASP A 358 -10.33 -25.32 9.02
N THR A 359 -9.85 -24.31 8.30
CA THR A 359 -10.11 -22.90 8.60
C THR A 359 -11.58 -22.53 8.43
N ALA A 360 -12.38 -23.31 7.68
CA ALA A 360 -13.83 -23.09 7.59
C ALA A 360 -14.57 -23.28 8.92
N THR A 361 -13.92 -23.87 9.92
CA THR A 361 -14.50 -24.16 11.25
C THR A 361 -14.12 -23.14 12.33
N LEU A 362 -13.31 -22.14 11.97
CA LEU A 362 -12.87 -21.08 12.87
C LEU A 362 -14.07 -20.28 13.40
N ASN A 363 -13.91 -19.79 14.62
CA ASN A 363 -14.94 -19.00 15.30
C ASN A 363 -14.30 -17.93 16.20
N VAL A 364 -15.15 -17.19 16.92
CA VAL A 364 -14.76 -16.10 17.81
C VAL A 364 -13.70 -16.47 18.85
N THR A 365 -13.63 -17.73 19.29
CA THR A 365 -12.59 -18.19 20.22
C THR A 365 -11.22 -18.20 19.54
N ASP A 366 -11.15 -18.70 18.32
CA ASP A 366 -9.93 -18.77 17.52
C ASP A 366 -9.45 -17.37 17.11
N TRP A 367 -10.38 -16.52 16.68
CA TRP A 367 -10.09 -15.13 16.37
C TRP A 367 -9.54 -14.36 17.58
N THR A 368 -10.11 -14.60 18.76
CA THR A 368 -9.61 -14.01 20.01
C THR A 368 -8.22 -14.55 20.35
N HIS A 369 -7.98 -15.85 20.16
CA HIS A 369 -6.68 -16.45 20.38
C HIS A 369 -5.59 -15.86 19.47
N ALA A 370 -5.88 -15.65 18.18
CA ALA A 370 -4.95 -15.02 17.25
C ALA A 370 -4.58 -13.58 17.66
N GLN A 371 -5.54 -12.80 18.17
CA GLN A 371 -5.29 -11.47 18.72
C GLN A 371 -4.40 -11.50 19.97
N GLU A 372 -4.59 -12.48 20.85
CA GLU A 372 -3.80 -12.65 22.07
C GLU A 372 -2.37 -13.12 21.77
N LEU A 373 -2.19 -13.98 20.77
CA LEU A 373 -0.89 -14.51 20.36
C LEU A 373 0.04 -13.40 19.86
N ASN A 374 -0.47 -12.53 18.98
CA ASN A 374 0.18 -11.33 18.43
C ASN A 374 1.71 -11.43 18.31
N PRO A 375 2.23 -12.38 17.51
CA PRO A 375 3.65 -12.65 17.45
C PRO A 375 4.41 -11.40 16.99
N PHE A 376 5.45 -11.03 17.74
CA PHE A 376 6.29 -9.85 17.46
C PHE A 376 5.53 -8.53 17.33
N ASN A 377 4.38 -8.41 17.99
CA ASN A 377 3.51 -7.23 17.88
C ASN A 377 3.12 -6.90 16.42
N ILE A 378 2.87 -7.94 15.61
CA ILE A 378 2.48 -7.79 14.20
C ILE A 378 1.17 -7.03 14.02
N ALA A 379 0.31 -6.99 15.04
CA ALA A 379 -0.88 -6.15 15.06
C ALA A 379 -0.60 -4.70 14.63
N THR A 380 0.60 -4.17 14.95
CA THR A 380 1.05 -2.84 14.49
C THR A 380 0.04 -1.75 14.84
N TRP A 381 -0.42 -1.76 16.10
CA TRP A 381 -1.52 -0.93 16.59
C TRP A 381 -1.09 -0.06 17.78
N ASN A 382 0.17 0.36 17.85
CA ASN A 382 0.63 1.26 18.90
C ASN A 382 0.20 2.70 18.58
N GLY A 383 -0.63 3.31 19.43
CA GLY A 383 -1.09 4.69 19.29
C GLY A 383 -0.12 5.76 19.80
N ASN A 384 0.97 5.39 20.48
CA ASN A 384 1.96 6.35 20.96
C ASN A 384 3.09 6.53 19.93
N LEU A 385 3.09 7.68 19.25
CA LEU A 385 4.04 8.04 18.21
C LEU A 385 5.00 9.15 18.64
N SER A 386 5.21 9.30 19.96
CA SER A 386 6.00 10.41 20.52
C SER A 386 7.43 10.43 19.99
N ASP A 387 8.07 9.27 19.86
CA ASP A 387 9.45 9.20 19.39
C ASP A 387 9.55 9.64 17.93
N PHE A 388 8.65 9.15 17.07
CA PHE A 388 8.56 9.55 15.65
C PHE A 388 8.34 11.06 15.48
N ARG A 389 7.37 11.61 16.23
CA ARG A 389 7.13 13.06 16.26
C ARG A 389 8.36 13.83 16.74
N SER A 390 9.04 13.35 17.78
CA SER A 390 10.14 14.08 18.43
C SER A 390 11.40 14.21 17.57
N HIS A 391 11.69 13.23 16.72
CA HIS A 391 12.80 13.34 15.76
C HIS A 391 12.42 14.09 14.48
N GLY A 392 11.18 14.55 14.35
CA GLY A 392 10.70 15.34 13.23
C GLY A 392 10.12 14.55 12.05
N GLY A 393 9.92 13.23 12.20
CA GLY A 393 9.37 12.37 11.15
C GLY A 393 8.00 12.82 10.66
N LYS A 394 7.73 12.65 9.37
CA LYS A 394 6.45 12.96 8.72
C LYS A 394 5.84 11.71 8.10
N MET A 395 4.56 11.50 8.35
CA MET A 395 3.79 10.41 7.76
C MET A 395 2.60 10.95 6.97
N LEU A 396 2.60 10.62 5.68
CA LEU A 396 1.46 10.76 4.79
C LEU A 396 0.86 9.36 4.60
N THR A 397 -0.33 9.14 5.13
CA THR A 397 -1.07 7.90 4.91
C THR A 397 -2.31 8.19 4.09
N TYR A 398 -2.69 7.23 3.25
CA TYR A 398 -3.90 7.34 2.44
C TYR A 398 -4.63 6.01 2.41
N GLN A 399 -5.94 6.07 2.18
CA GLN A 399 -6.78 4.89 2.13
C GLN A 399 -7.89 5.09 1.10
N GLY A 400 -7.98 4.15 0.15
CA GLY A 400 -9.06 4.11 -0.82
C GLY A 400 -10.40 3.85 -0.14
N GLN A 401 -11.42 4.65 -0.47
CA GLN A 401 -12.74 4.52 0.15
C GLN A 401 -13.59 3.39 -0.46
N ALA A 402 -13.16 2.82 -1.59
CA ALA A 402 -13.75 1.63 -2.21
C ALA A 402 -12.87 0.37 -2.01
N ASP A 403 -11.98 0.36 -1.01
CA ASP A 403 -11.09 -0.77 -0.73
C ASP A 403 -11.85 -2.01 -0.23
N MET A 404 -11.73 -3.12 -0.95
CA MET A 404 -12.43 -4.38 -0.66
C MET A 404 -11.62 -5.34 0.23
N ILE A 405 -10.32 -5.08 0.40
CA ILE A 405 -9.38 -5.96 1.11
C ILE A 405 -9.17 -5.46 2.54
N VAL A 406 -8.97 -4.15 2.70
CA VAL A 406 -8.77 -3.51 4.01
C VAL A 406 -9.80 -2.40 4.16
N SER A 407 -10.72 -2.57 5.11
CA SER A 407 -11.74 -1.54 5.38
C SER A 407 -11.09 -0.19 5.73
N PRO A 408 -11.47 0.91 5.07
CA PRO A 408 -10.89 2.22 5.29
C PRO A 408 -11.17 2.77 6.69
N ILE A 409 -12.26 2.30 7.31
CA ILE A 409 -12.64 2.62 8.68
C ILE A 409 -11.54 2.19 9.66
N ASN A 410 -10.73 1.17 9.33
CA ASN A 410 -9.64 0.73 10.20
C ASN A 410 -8.54 1.80 10.32
N ALA A 411 -8.21 2.50 9.23
CA ALA A 411 -7.25 3.62 9.27
C ALA A 411 -7.80 4.80 10.08
N GLU A 412 -9.10 5.10 9.97
CA GLU A 412 -9.79 6.14 10.76
C GLU A 412 -9.81 5.80 12.26
N LEU A 413 -10.07 4.54 12.61
CA LEU A 413 -9.99 4.05 13.99
C LEU A 413 -8.58 4.14 14.55
N TYR A 414 -7.56 3.86 13.75
CA TYR A 414 -6.17 4.04 14.18
C TYR A 414 -5.84 5.51 14.40
N TYR A 415 -6.26 6.42 13.50
CA TYR A 415 -6.07 7.86 13.68
C TYR A 415 -6.69 8.33 15.00
N ALA A 416 -7.94 7.97 15.28
CA ALA A 416 -8.61 8.27 16.55
C ALA A 416 -7.90 7.62 17.76
N HIS A 417 -7.31 6.42 17.59
CA HIS A 417 -6.54 5.77 18.63
C HIS A 417 -5.25 6.54 18.98
N VAL A 418 -4.57 7.11 17.99
CA VAL A 418 -3.39 7.97 18.18
C VAL A 418 -3.77 9.26 18.93
N GLU A 419 -4.84 9.94 18.49
CA GLU A 419 -5.37 11.13 19.16
C GLU A 419 -5.60 10.88 20.66
N GLN A 420 -6.31 9.80 20.97
CA GLN A 420 -6.63 9.43 22.35
C GLN A 420 -5.37 9.06 23.15
N THR A 421 -4.47 8.27 22.55
CA THR A 421 -3.27 7.76 23.24
C THR A 421 -2.27 8.87 23.54
N MET A 422 -2.06 9.78 22.59
CA MET A 422 -1.12 10.90 22.74
C MET A 422 -1.79 12.14 23.37
N SER A 423 -3.11 12.13 23.55
CA SER A 423 -3.90 13.29 23.98
C SER A 423 -3.68 14.51 23.08
N LEU A 424 -3.70 14.29 21.77
CA LEU A 424 -3.53 15.30 20.72
C LEU A 424 -4.84 15.52 19.95
N ARG A 425 -5.06 16.74 19.46
CA ARG A 425 -6.17 17.07 18.55
C ARG A 425 -5.72 16.84 17.10
N PRO A 426 -6.65 16.79 16.12
CA PRO A 426 -6.28 16.67 14.70
C PRO A 426 -5.22 17.69 14.26
N ASP A 427 -5.39 18.97 14.63
CA ASP A 427 -4.43 20.03 14.30
C ASP A 427 -3.02 19.77 14.86
N ASP A 428 -2.91 19.08 15.99
CA ASP A 428 -1.61 18.76 16.61
C ASP A 428 -0.98 17.50 15.97
N LEU A 429 -1.80 16.63 15.36
CA LEU A 429 -1.33 15.51 14.54
C LEU A 429 -0.88 15.99 13.16
N ASP A 430 -1.51 17.01 12.59
CA ASP A 430 -1.20 17.56 11.27
C ASP A 430 0.25 18.03 11.09
N ASP A 431 0.97 18.23 12.21
CA ASP A 431 2.41 18.49 12.25
C ASP A 431 3.25 17.32 11.72
N PHE A 432 2.76 16.08 11.84
CA PHE A 432 3.57 14.87 11.58
C PHE A 432 2.80 13.65 11.03
N LEU A 433 1.48 13.60 11.13
CA LEU A 433 0.63 12.49 10.66
C LEU A 433 -0.61 13.05 9.95
N ARG A 434 -0.71 12.83 8.64
CA ARG A 434 -1.88 13.23 7.84
C ARG A 434 -2.46 12.01 7.13
N LEU A 435 -3.76 11.74 7.34
CA LEU A 435 -4.53 10.70 6.66
C LEU A 435 -5.37 11.33 5.55
N PHE A 436 -5.28 10.80 4.32
CA PHE A 436 -6.09 11.20 3.17
C PHE A 436 -7.08 10.10 2.78
N ARG A 437 -8.36 10.47 2.67
CA ARG A 437 -9.41 9.56 2.20
C ARG A 437 -9.59 9.76 0.71
N ILE A 438 -9.28 8.72 -0.06
CA ILE A 438 -9.27 8.80 -1.52
C ILE A 438 -10.58 8.24 -2.06
N SER A 439 -11.50 9.12 -2.45
CA SER A 439 -12.82 8.72 -2.91
C SER A 439 -12.74 7.85 -4.17
N GLY A 440 -13.52 6.77 -4.18
CA GLY A 440 -13.59 5.80 -5.29
C GLY A 440 -12.28 5.08 -5.64
N MET A 441 -11.23 5.18 -4.83
CA MET A 441 -10.03 4.34 -5.00
C MET A 441 -10.28 2.95 -4.37
N SER A 442 -9.91 1.89 -5.10
CA SER A 442 -9.93 0.50 -4.63
C SER A 442 -8.71 0.19 -3.72
N HIS A 443 -8.31 -1.08 -3.58
CA HIS A 443 -7.14 -1.43 -2.77
C HIS A 443 -5.85 -0.94 -3.44
N CYS A 444 -5.18 0.04 -2.82
CA CYS A 444 -3.91 0.68 -3.25
C CYS A 444 -3.91 1.48 -4.56
N ALA A 445 -4.70 1.08 -5.54
CA ALA A 445 -4.81 1.69 -6.86
C ALA A 445 -6.18 1.35 -7.45
N SER A 446 -6.42 1.78 -8.71
CA SER A 446 -7.65 1.56 -9.47
C SER A 446 -8.92 2.06 -8.76
N GLY A 447 -10.07 1.71 -9.32
CA GLY A 447 -11.40 2.08 -8.83
C GLY A 447 -12.08 3.15 -9.68
N PRO A 448 -13.37 3.42 -9.42
CA PRO A 448 -14.17 4.38 -10.19
C PRO A 448 -13.74 5.84 -9.99
N GLY A 449 -13.10 6.15 -8.85
CA GLY A 449 -12.75 7.50 -8.43
C GLY A 449 -11.48 8.07 -9.03
N ALA A 450 -11.12 9.28 -8.61
CA ALA A 450 -9.87 9.94 -8.99
C ALA A 450 -8.67 9.38 -8.21
N TRP A 451 -8.31 8.13 -8.51
CA TRP A 451 -7.37 7.33 -7.71
C TRP A 451 -5.89 7.57 -8.05
N GLU A 452 -5.55 8.18 -9.18
CA GLU A 452 -4.14 8.45 -9.52
C GLU A 452 -3.60 9.61 -8.68
N ILE A 453 -2.85 9.27 -7.62
CA ILE A 453 -2.25 10.21 -6.66
C ILE A 453 -0.72 10.04 -6.55
N GLY A 454 -0.08 9.42 -7.54
CA GLY A 454 1.38 9.23 -7.57
C GLY A 454 1.95 8.28 -6.50
N GLN A 455 1.14 7.35 -6.01
CA GLN A 455 1.50 6.38 -4.97
C GLN A 455 2.31 5.17 -5.47
N THR A 456 2.30 4.93 -6.78
CA THR A 456 3.07 3.88 -7.47
C THR A 456 3.20 4.26 -8.96
N LEU A 457 3.92 3.47 -9.76
CA LEU A 457 4.08 3.73 -11.20
C LEU A 457 2.73 3.75 -11.96
N PRO A 458 1.77 2.82 -11.73
CA PRO A 458 0.41 2.97 -12.23
C PRO A 458 -0.30 4.27 -11.79
N GLY A 459 -0.02 4.77 -10.58
CA GLY A 459 -0.60 6.00 -10.04
C GLY A 459 -0.08 7.29 -10.70
N VAL A 460 0.84 7.16 -11.66
CA VAL A 460 1.30 8.23 -12.57
C VAL A 460 1.10 7.83 -14.05
N ASN A 461 0.24 6.85 -14.31
CA ASN A 461 0.00 6.27 -15.64
C ASN A 461 1.28 5.81 -16.36
N GLY A 462 2.29 5.36 -15.61
CA GLY A 462 3.58 4.93 -16.16
C GLY A 462 4.49 6.05 -16.67
N GLU A 463 4.12 7.33 -16.52
CA GLU A 463 4.86 8.47 -17.05
C GLU A 463 5.37 9.42 -15.96
N LEU A 464 6.66 9.71 -15.98
CA LEU A 464 7.34 10.57 -15.01
C LEU A 464 7.60 11.94 -15.65
N THR A 465 6.66 12.86 -15.46
CA THR A 465 6.64 14.21 -16.05
C THR A 465 6.55 15.25 -14.94
N GLU A 466 6.84 16.52 -15.25
CA GLU A 466 6.66 17.62 -14.29
C GLU A 466 5.23 17.67 -13.72
N GLU A 467 4.23 17.36 -14.55
CA GLU A 467 2.82 17.33 -14.15
C GLU A 467 2.52 16.15 -13.21
N THR A 468 2.94 14.93 -13.55
CA THR A 468 2.69 13.72 -12.75
C THR A 468 3.51 13.66 -11.47
N LEU A 469 4.59 14.44 -11.38
CA LEU A 469 5.45 14.58 -10.21
C LEU A 469 5.19 15.88 -9.44
N ASN A 470 4.11 16.61 -9.76
CA ASN A 470 3.72 17.78 -9.00
C ASN A 470 3.31 17.37 -7.56
N PRO A 471 3.86 18.01 -6.51
CA PRO A 471 3.51 17.71 -5.12
C PRO A 471 2.03 17.79 -4.77
N GLU A 472 1.21 18.56 -5.50
CA GLU A 472 -0.24 18.55 -5.30
C GLU A 472 -0.89 17.24 -5.72
N ARG A 473 -0.31 16.54 -6.72
CA ARG A 473 -0.85 15.33 -7.36
C ARG A 473 -0.18 14.04 -6.89
N ASN A 474 1.02 14.14 -6.32
CA ASN A 474 1.88 12.99 -6.12
C ASN A 474 2.34 12.89 -4.66
N VAL A 475 1.79 11.90 -3.95
CA VAL A 475 2.00 11.70 -2.51
C VAL A 475 3.47 11.55 -2.11
N LEU A 476 4.30 10.96 -2.97
CA LEU A 476 5.73 10.82 -2.67
C LEU A 476 6.43 12.17 -2.75
N THR A 477 6.18 12.94 -3.81
CA THR A 477 6.77 14.29 -3.94
C THR A 477 6.18 15.29 -2.94
N ALA A 478 4.91 15.14 -2.55
CA ALA A 478 4.27 15.88 -1.47
C ALA A 478 4.97 15.64 -0.13
N LEU A 479 5.30 14.37 0.16
CA LEU A 479 6.03 14.01 1.37
C LEU A 479 7.46 14.56 1.35
N VAL A 480 8.16 14.50 0.21
CA VAL A 480 9.48 15.12 0.05
C VAL A 480 9.42 16.60 0.36
N GLN A 481 8.44 17.31 -0.22
CA GLN A 481 8.25 18.74 0.03
C GLN A 481 7.96 19.02 1.52
N TRP A 482 7.17 18.17 2.17
CA TRP A 482 6.88 18.32 3.58
C TRP A 482 8.11 18.12 4.46
N VAL A 483 8.92 17.09 4.20
CA VAL A 483 10.12 16.78 4.98
C VAL A 483 11.23 17.82 4.75
N GLU A 484 11.47 18.22 3.50
CA GLU A 484 12.63 19.05 3.14
C GLU A 484 12.33 20.56 3.17
N GLU A 485 11.09 20.96 2.90
CA GLU A 485 10.70 22.37 2.79
C GLU A 485 9.70 22.80 3.87
N GLY A 486 9.17 21.85 4.67
CA GLY A 486 8.18 22.14 5.71
C GLY A 486 6.79 22.47 5.16
N VAL A 487 6.52 22.16 3.88
CA VAL A 487 5.23 22.42 3.23
C VAL A 487 4.38 21.16 3.27
N ALA A 488 3.49 21.10 4.25
CA ALA A 488 2.61 19.95 4.44
C ALA A 488 1.40 19.99 3.49
N PRO A 489 1.02 18.86 2.85
CA PRO A 489 -0.11 18.85 1.92
C PRO A 489 -1.44 18.97 2.64
N ASP A 490 -2.30 19.91 2.25
CA ASP A 490 -3.65 20.04 2.83
C ASP A 490 -4.68 19.15 2.15
N THR A 491 -4.48 18.88 0.87
CA THR A 491 -5.25 17.96 0.03
C THR A 491 -4.30 17.21 -0.89
N ILE A 492 -4.75 16.10 -1.47
CA ILE A 492 -4.04 15.42 -2.56
C ILE A 492 -4.95 15.39 -3.80
N LEU A 493 -4.50 15.99 -4.89
CA LEU A 493 -5.21 16.00 -6.17
C LEU A 493 -5.10 14.63 -6.84
N GLY A 494 -6.21 13.92 -6.90
CA GLY A 494 -6.35 12.70 -7.68
C GLY A 494 -6.88 12.98 -9.08
N ILE A 495 -6.49 12.13 -10.04
CA ILE A 495 -6.97 12.17 -11.42
C ILE A 495 -7.73 10.87 -11.74
N LYS A 496 -8.85 10.98 -12.45
CA LYS A 496 -9.48 9.88 -13.17
C LYS A 496 -9.34 10.13 -14.66
N TYR A 497 -8.67 9.26 -15.38
CA TYR A 497 -8.69 9.27 -16.84
C TYR A 497 -9.86 8.45 -17.38
N VAL A 498 -10.30 8.78 -18.59
CA VAL A 498 -11.33 7.99 -19.28
C VAL A 498 -10.78 6.57 -19.48
N ASN A 499 -11.46 5.57 -18.89
CA ASN A 499 -11.03 4.16 -18.85
C ASN A 499 -9.59 3.98 -18.34
N ASP A 500 -9.15 4.82 -17.40
CA ASP A 500 -7.77 4.82 -16.85
C ASP A 500 -6.68 4.93 -17.93
N THR A 501 -7.03 5.49 -19.10
CA THR A 501 -6.16 5.64 -20.27
C THR A 501 -5.88 7.11 -20.49
N LYS A 502 -4.63 7.55 -20.23
CA LYS A 502 -4.23 8.96 -20.29
C LYS A 502 -4.50 9.59 -21.65
N GLU A 503 -4.29 8.86 -22.75
CA GLU A 503 -4.48 9.35 -24.12
C GLU A 503 -5.95 9.70 -24.43
N LEU A 504 -6.90 9.18 -23.66
CA LEU A 504 -8.32 9.49 -23.78
C LEU A 504 -8.73 10.75 -23.00
N GLY A 505 -7.79 11.35 -22.26
CA GLY A 505 -7.99 12.58 -21.51
C GLY A 505 -8.51 12.36 -20.09
N VAL A 506 -8.43 13.42 -19.29
CA VAL A 506 -8.95 13.46 -17.92
C VAL A 506 -10.48 13.41 -17.97
N GLN A 507 -11.07 12.44 -17.28
CA GLN A 507 -12.51 12.34 -17.09
C GLN A 507 -12.99 13.32 -16.01
N PHE A 508 -12.30 13.34 -14.87
CA PHE A 508 -12.48 14.33 -13.80
C PHE A 508 -11.28 14.31 -12.86
N SER A 509 -11.21 15.29 -11.95
CA SER A 509 -10.23 15.30 -10.87
C SER A 509 -10.86 15.76 -9.55
N ARG A 510 -10.22 15.38 -8.44
CA ARG A 510 -10.72 15.67 -7.09
C ARG A 510 -9.55 15.97 -6.15
N ARG A 511 -9.67 17.03 -5.35
CA ARG A 511 -8.76 17.28 -4.22
C ARG A 511 -9.26 16.47 -3.02
N HIS A 512 -8.60 15.35 -2.74
CA HIS A 512 -8.95 14.47 -1.63
C HIS A 512 -8.57 15.12 -0.31
N CYS A 513 -9.52 15.14 0.62
CA CYS A 513 -9.39 15.85 1.89
C CYS A 513 -8.54 15.09 2.90
N ARG A 514 -7.80 15.86 3.70
CA ARG A 514 -7.19 15.36 4.93
C ARG A 514 -8.28 15.07 5.96
N TYR A 515 -8.29 13.86 6.51
CA TYR A 515 -9.15 13.45 7.62
C TYR A 515 -8.88 14.32 8.87
N PRO A 516 -9.90 14.77 9.62
CA PRO A 516 -11.31 14.34 9.56
C PRO A 516 -12.20 15.11 8.58
N LEU A 517 -11.65 16.02 7.77
CA LEU A 517 -12.44 16.80 6.82
C LEU A 517 -13.05 15.91 5.73
N ARG A 518 -14.22 16.30 5.24
CA ARG A 518 -14.96 15.63 4.16
C ARG A 518 -14.94 16.47 2.90
N ASN A 519 -14.88 15.81 1.75
CA ASN A 519 -15.14 16.50 0.50
C ASN A 519 -16.62 16.82 0.39
N THR A 520 -16.94 18.08 0.13
CA THR A 520 -18.31 18.56 0.02
C THR A 520 -18.48 19.32 -1.28
N TYR A 521 -19.40 18.85 -2.12
CA TYR A 521 -19.77 19.51 -3.37
C TYR A 521 -20.52 20.82 -3.08
N ASP A 522 -20.25 21.87 -3.85
CA ASP A 522 -20.87 23.19 -3.69
C ASP A 522 -22.35 23.24 -4.11
N GLY A 523 -22.85 22.20 -4.79
CA GLY A 523 -24.23 22.07 -5.26
C GLY A 523 -24.53 22.80 -6.57
N THR A 524 -23.57 23.52 -7.16
CA THR A 524 -23.82 24.41 -8.32
C THR A 524 -22.78 24.33 -9.43
N GLY A 525 -21.54 23.96 -9.14
CA GLY A 525 -20.43 23.89 -10.08
C GLY A 525 -20.48 22.66 -10.99
N ASP A 526 -19.41 22.42 -11.75
CA ASP A 526 -19.24 21.16 -12.46
C ASP A 526 -18.65 20.14 -11.47
N ASN A 527 -19.34 19.02 -11.21
CA ASN A 527 -18.87 18.01 -10.26
C ASN A 527 -17.58 17.32 -10.73
N THR A 528 -17.20 17.47 -12.00
CA THR A 528 -15.92 16.96 -12.54
C THR A 528 -14.74 17.91 -12.29
N ASP A 529 -15.01 19.16 -11.93
CA ASP A 529 -14.02 20.18 -11.60
C ASP A 529 -13.68 20.13 -10.10
N PRO A 530 -12.39 19.98 -9.72
CA PRO A 530 -11.98 19.95 -8.32
C PRO A 530 -12.32 21.22 -7.54
N GLU A 531 -12.50 22.37 -8.20
CA GLU A 531 -12.81 23.65 -7.54
C GLU A 531 -14.29 23.78 -7.15
N SER A 532 -15.16 22.88 -7.63
CA SER A 532 -16.56 22.78 -7.18
C SER A 532 -16.70 22.00 -5.86
N TRP A 533 -15.58 21.56 -5.27
CA TRP A 533 -15.52 20.78 -4.05
C TRP A 533 -14.67 21.48 -3.00
N SER A 534 -15.01 21.28 -1.73
CA SER A 534 -14.27 21.86 -0.61
C SER A 534 -14.20 20.91 0.56
N CYS A 535 -13.08 20.95 1.28
CA CYS A 535 -12.91 20.19 2.52
C CYS A 535 -13.58 20.92 3.69
N GLN A 536 -14.58 20.27 4.30
CA GLN A 536 -15.39 20.80 5.41
C GLN A 536 -15.42 19.89 6.64
#